data_AF-A0A1L7HA06-F1
#
_entry.id   AF-A0A1L7HA06-F1
#
_cell.length_a   1.000
_cell.length_b   1.000
_cell.length_c   1.000
_cell.angle_alpha   90.00
_cell.angle_beta   90.00
_cell.angle_gamma   90.00
#
_symmetry.space_group_name_H-M   'P 1'
#
loop_
_entity.id
_entity.type
_entity.pdbx_description
1 polymer ?
#
loop_
_entity_poly.entity_id
_entity_poly.type
_entity_poly.pdbx_seq_one_letter_code
_entity_poly.pdbx_strand_id
1 'polypeptide(L)'
;IALSLTNKAYSFENPYFLGSRIAAGFDLGQSKLTESFGNVDKQLHSAHVTLPITETISATSSYSYRSLQYQSAPGKEVSSVYKSLINGKKFITHAISQHFVYSTLDNQIMPREGLMMVSSYDYGGFGGDSRYHRIGFKSSLFHLLSDNLDIIGSLKLGYGYIIPTNKYLQIFDQFSIDTDDLRGFADK
;
A
#
# COMPACT_ATOMS: atom_id res chain seq x y z
N ILE A 1 -8.84 0.38 17.27
CA ILE A 1 -10.21 0.72 16.81
C ILE A 1 -10.25 2.20 16.50
N ALA A 2 -10.26 2.52 15.21
CA ALA A 2 -10.52 3.87 14.72
C ALA A 2 -11.95 4.31 15.10
N LEU A 3 -12.06 5.50 15.69
CA LEU A 3 -13.33 6.11 16.10
C LEU A 3 -13.90 7.02 15.00
N SER A 4 -13.03 7.61 14.19
CA SER A 4 -13.41 8.44 13.04
C SER A 4 -12.28 8.50 12.02
N LEU A 5 -12.65 8.47 10.74
CA LEU A 5 -11.75 8.64 9.61
C LEU A 5 -12.33 9.69 8.68
N THR A 6 -11.57 10.76 8.44
CA THR A 6 -11.84 11.70 7.35
C THR A 6 -10.77 11.52 6.30
N ASN A 7 -11.16 11.21 5.05
CA ASN A 7 -10.23 11.02 3.94
C ASN A 7 -10.54 12.02 2.82
N LYS A 8 -9.52 12.66 2.28
CA LYS A 8 -9.57 13.51 1.08
C LYS A 8 -8.48 13.05 0.14
N ALA A 9 -8.86 12.59 -1.04
CA ALA A 9 -7.92 12.12 -2.06
C ALA A 9 -8.25 12.77 -3.41
N TYR A 10 -7.21 13.17 -4.11
CA TYR A 10 -7.24 13.65 -5.49
C TYR A 10 -6.23 12.83 -6.27
N SER A 11 -6.65 12.27 -7.40
CA SER A 11 -5.79 11.48 -8.28
C SER A 11 -6.00 11.95 -9.71
N PHE A 12 -4.91 11.98 -10.47
CA PHE A 12 -4.93 12.27 -11.89
C PHE A 12 -4.01 11.27 -12.59
N GLU A 13 -4.50 10.71 -13.70
CA GLU A 13 -3.73 9.79 -14.53
C GLU A 13 -3.98 10.09 -16.00
N ASN A 14 -2.89 10.16 -16.77
CA ASN A 14 -2.91 10.17 -18.22
C ASN A 14 -2.45 8.81 -18.75
N PRO A 15 -3.33 7.99 -19.34
CA PRO A 15 -3.00 6.65 -19.81
C PRO A 15 -2.13 6.63 -21.08
N TYR A 16 -2.05 7.75 -21.80
CA TYR A 16 -1.24 7.90 -23.01
C TYR A 16 -0.32 9.12 -22.90
N PHE A 17 0.52 9.12 -21.88
CA PHE A 17 1.45 10.20 -21.62
C PHE A 17 2.41 10.39 -22.81
N LEU A 18 2.52 11.64 -23.28
CA LEU A 18 3.32 12.01 -24.46
C LEU A 18 2.97 11.23 -25.75
N GLY A 19 1.73 10.75 -25.87
CA GLY A 19 1.27 10.01 -27.05
C GLY A 19 1.82 8.59 -27.15
N SER A 20 2.50 8.10 -26.10
CA SER A 20 3.01 6.73 -26.01
C SER A 20 2.09 5.87 -25.14
N ARG A 21 2.22 4.54 -25.22
CA ARG A 21 1.54 3.59 -24.32
C ARG A 21 2.19 3.59 -22.93
N ILE A 22 2.30 4.77 -22.32
CA ILE A 22 2.89 4.96 -21.01
C ILE A 22 1.84 5.71 -20.21
N ALA A 23 1.43 5.15 -19.08
CA ALA A 23 0.57 5.87 -18.16
C ALA A 23 1.42 6.68 -17.19
N ALA A 24 1.04 7.91 -16.91
CA ALA A 24 1.69 8.73 -15.90
C ALA A 24 0.64 9.48 -15.09
N GLY A 25 0.84 9.53 -13.79
CA GLY A 25 -0.13 10.09 -12.87
C GLY A 25 0.49 10.61 -11.58
N PHE A 26 -0.35 11.26 -10.79
CA PHE A 26 -0.02 11.69 -9.45
C PHE A 26 -1.24 11.60 -8.54
N ASP A 27 -0.97 11.40 -7.25
CA ASP A 27 -1.99 11.27 -6.22
C ASP A 27 -1.64 12.18 -5.04
N LEU A 28 -2.66 12.83 -4.50
CA LEU A 28 -2.59 13.68 -3.33
C LEU A 28 -3.66 13.23 -2.35
N GLY A 29 -3.23 12.70 -1.22
CA GLY A 29 -4.08 12.20 -0.15
C GLY A 29 -3.81 12.94 1.16
N GLN A 30 -4.88 13.22 1.89
CA GLN A 30 -4.83 13.62 3.30
C GLN A 30 -5.88 12.82 4.07
N SER A 31 -5.48 12.23 5.18
CA SER A 31 -6.41 11.55 6.08
C SER A 31 -6.18 11.94 7.52
N LYS A 32 -7.28 12.08 8.26
CA LYS A 32 -7.29 12.29 9.70
C LYS A 32 -7.94 11.09 10.33
N LEU A 33 -7.19 10.40 11.17
CA LEU A 33 -7.65 9.20 11.87
C LEU A 33 -7.67 9.49 13.36
N THR A 34 -8.83 9.37 13.98
CA THR A 34 -8.96 9.41 15.42
C THR A 34 -8.99 7.98 15.93
N GLU A 35 -7.94 7.59 16.64
CA GLU A 35 -7.84 6.30 17.30
C GLU A 35 -8.14 6.43 18.80
N SER A 36 -8.34 5.29 19.47
CA SER A 36 -8.64 5.27 20.90
C SER A 36 -7.58 5.94 21.78
N PHE A 37 -6.34 6.08 21.30
CA PHE A 37 -5.19 6.64 22.02
C PHE A 37 -4.66 7.98 21.47
N GLY A 38 -5.22 8.51 20.38
CA GLY A 38 -4.73 9.77 19.80
C GLY A 38 -5.26 10.03 18.39
N ASN A 39 -4.92 11.21 17.86
CA ASN A 39 -5.20 11.58 16.48
C ASN A 39 -3.95 11.39 15.62
N VAL A 40 -4.15 10.93 14.39
CA VAL A 40 -3.10 10.73 13.40
C VAL A 40 -3.48 11.49 12.15
N ASP A 41 -2.71 12.55 11.85
CA ASP A 41 -2.80 13.28 10.60
C ASP A 41 -1.81 12.66 9.61
N LYS A 42 -2.32 12.17 8.47
CA LYS A 42 -1.53 11.55 7.40
C LYS A 42 -1.65 12.39 6.12
N GLN A 43 -0.54 12.54 5.43
CA GLN A 43 -0.48 13.16 4.11
C GLN A 43 0.38 12.28 3.20
N LEU A 44 -0.09 12.05 1.98
CA LEU A 44 0.59 11.24 0.97
C LEU A 44 0.54 11.99 -0.35
N HIS A 45 1.70 12.24 -0.94
CA HIS A 45 1.81 12.71 -2.32
C HIS A 45 2.63 11.71 -3.10
N SER A 46 2.15 11.28 -4.26
CA SER A 46 2.87 10.37 -5.15
C SER A 46 2.83 10.84 -6.58
N ALA A 47 3.87 10.49 -7.32
CA ALA A 47 3.89 10.55 -8.77
C ALA A 47 4.37 9.20 -9.28
N HIS A 48 3.77 8.71 -10.36
CA HIS A 48 4.02 7.38 -10.87
C HIS A 48 4.00 7.33 -12.39
N VAL A 49 4.74 6.36 -12.94
CA VAL A 49 4.79 6.04 -14.36
C VAL A 49 4.66 4.54 -14.53
N THR A 50 3.73 4.10 -15.38
CA THR A 50 3.48 2.69 -15.68
C THR A 50 3.80 2.40 -17.14
N LEU A 51 4.63 1.38 -17.34
CA LEU A 51 5.11 0.89 -18.62
C LEU A 51 4.53 -0.52 -18.87
N PRO A 52 3.73 -0.72 -19.93
CA PRO A 52 3.40 -2.05 -20.41
C PRO A 52 4.63 -2.63 -21.10
N ILE A 53 5.29 -3.59 -20.47
CA ILE A 53 6.47 -4.26 -21.03
C ILE A 53 6.02 -5.31 -22.05
N THR A 54 4.96 -6.07 -21.72
CA THR A 54 4.31 -7.04 -22.60
C THR A 54 2.79 -6.94 -22.45
N GLU A 55 2.04 -7.79 -23.15
CA GLU A 55 0.58 -7.89 -22.99
C GLU A 55 0.15 -8.36 -21.59
N THR A 56 1.03 -9.06 -20.88
CA THR A 56 0.75 -9.65 -19.55
C THR A 56 1.58 -9.01 -18.44
N ILE A 57 2.66 -8.29 -18.77
CA ILE A 57 3.59 -7.68 -17.79
C ILE A 57 3.54 -6.17 -17.88
N SER A 58 3.26 -5.54 -16.74
CA SER A 58 3.38 -4.10 -16.55
C SER A 58 4.35 -3.79 -15.41
N ALA A 59 5.13 -2.72 -15.56
CA ALA A 59 6.02 -2.21 -14.55
C ALA A 59 5.66 -0.77 -14.18
N THR A 60 5.51 -0.49 -12.89
CA THR A 60 5.20 0.84 -12.37
C THR A 60 6.33 1.32 -11.48
N SER A 61 6.88 2.48 -11.83
CA SER A 61 7.85 3.22 -11.01
C SER A 61 7.15 4.40 -10.35
N SER A 62 7.26 4.51 -9.04
CA SER A 62 6.60 5.56 -8.27
C SER A 62 7.56 6.22 -7.30
N TYR A 63 7.40 7.52 -7.12
CA TYR A 63 7.98 8.26 -6.01
C TYR A 63 6.87 8.71 -5.07
N SER A 64 7.08 8.58 -3.77
CA SER A 64 6.13 8.99 -2.75
C SER A 64 6.78 9.82 -1.65
N TYR A 65 6.06 10.85 -1.23
CA TYR A 65 6.29 11.62 -0.04
C TYR A 65 5.14 11.35 0.93
N ARG A 66 5.47 10.85 2.12
CA ARG A 66 4.49 10.56 3.17
C ARG A 66 4.87 11.34 4.43
N SER A 67 3.87 11.96 5.05
CA SER A 67 4.01 12.66 6.32
C SER A 67 3.00 12.11 7.32
N LEU A 68 3.47 11.82 8.54
CA LEU A 68 2.68 11.30 9.64
C LEU A 68 2.90 12.17 10.87
N GLN A 69 1.82 12.65 11.47
CA GLN A 69 1.87 13.41 12.71
C GLN A 69 0.91 12.81 13.73
N TYR A 70 1.47 12.39 14.86
CA TYR A 70 0.71 11.83 15.98
C TYR A 70 0.46 12.92 17.02
N GLN A 71 -0.78 13.00 17.50
CA GLN A 71 -1.21 13.95 18.52
C GLN A 71 -1.87 13.19 19.67
N SER A 72 -1.51 13.53 20.92
CA SER A 72 -2.11 12.89 22.09
C SER A 72 -3.59 13.26 22.22
N ALA A 73 -4.43 12.28 22.56
CA ALA A 73 -5.72 12.57 23.14
C ALA A 73 -5.53 13.02 24.61
N PRO A 74 -6.20 14.09 25.09
CA PRO A 74 -6.14 14.50 26.50
C PRO A 74 -6.66 13.39 27.42
N GLY A 75 -5.93 13.10 28.51
CA GLY A 75 -6.43 12.26 29.61
C GLY A 75 -6.41 10.74 29.39
N LYS A 76 -5.69 10.22 28.39
CA LYS A 76 -5.58 8.77 28.15
C LYS A 76 -4.16 8.24 28.37
N GLU A 77 -4.07 7.09 29.03
CA GLU A 77 -2.80 6.38 29.16
C GLU A 77 -2.42 5.74 27.82
N VAL A 78 -1.32 6.23 27.26
CA VAL A 78 -0.77 5.73 26.01
C VAL A 78 0.42 4.80 26.34
N SER A 79 0.52 3.66 25.64
CA SER A 79 1.68 2.77 25.77
C SER A 79 2.98 3.51 25.47
N SER A 80 4.09 3.11 26.11
CA SER A 80 5.42 3.72 25.95
C SER A 80 5.86 3.84 24.48
N VAL A 81 5.43 2.88 23.66
CA VAL A 81 5.70 2.81 22.23
C VAL A 81 5.02 3.93 21.43
N TYR A 82 3.81 4.33 21.79
CA TYR A 82 3.09 5.42 21.12
C TYR A 82 3.40 6.79 21.73
N LYS A 83 3.86 6.84 22.98
CA LYS A 83 4.36 8.08 23.61
C LYS A 83 5.55 8.68 22.85
N SER A 84 6.46 7.84 22.33
CA SER A 84 7.57 8.33 21.50
C SER A 84 7.09 8.89 20.15
N LEU A 85 6.07 8.29 19.55
CA LEU A 85 5.46 8.78 18.30
C LEU A 85 4.77 10.13 18.49
N ILE A 86 4.02 10.30 19.59
CA ILE A 86 3.33 11.57 19.91
C ILE A 86 4.34 12.71 20.17
N ASN A 87 5.46 12.42 20.83
CA ASN A 87 6.52 13.40 21.06
C ASN A 87 7.29 13.75 19.78
N GLY A 88 7.29 12.86 18.79
CA GLY A 88 7.80 13.09 17.44
C GLY A 88 6.87 14.03 16.67
N LYS A 89 7.25 15.30 16.53
CA LYS A 89 6.37 16.35 15.98
C LYS A 89 5.83 16.03 14.58
N LYS A 90 6.63 15.41 13.70
CA LYS A 90 6.24 15.06 12.32
C LYS A 90 7.26 14.07 11.77
N PHE A 91 6.80 12.91 11.31
CA PHE A 91 7.62 11.91 10.61
C PHE A 91 7.44 12.07 9.11
N ILE A 92 8.55 12.04 8.39
CA ILE A 92 8.57 12.17 6.94
C ILE A 92 9.21 10.91 6.34
N THR A 93 8.60 10.35 5.30
CA THR A 93 9.15 9.27 4.51
C THR A 93 9.21 9.71 3.05
N HIS A 94 10.40 9.61 2.45
CA HIS A 94 10.58 9.66 1.00
C HIS A 94 10.90 8.26 0.51
N ALA A 95 10.09 7.72 -0.38
CA ALA A 95 10.26 6.37 -0.90
C ALA A 95 10.13 6.30 -2.42
N ILE A 96 10.94 5.44 -3.02
CA ILE A 96 10.78 5.01 -4.40
C ILE A 96 10.26 3.58 -4.38
N SER A 97 9.25 3.32 -5.20
CA SER A 97 8.55 2.05 -5.31
C SER A 97 8.64 1.53 -6.73
N GLN A 98 8.87 0.22 -6.86
CA GLN A 98 8.83 -0.51 -8.12
C GLN A 98 7.84 -1.65 -7.99
N HIS A 99 6.83 -1.66 -8.86
CA HIS A 99 5.82 -2.70 -8.92
C HIS A 99 5.87 -3.41 -10.26
N PHE A 100 5.86 -4.73 -10.23
CA PHE A 100 5.72 -5.57 -11.41
C PHE A 100 4.44 -6.37 -11.28
N VAL A 101 3.57 -6.21 -12.26
CA VAL A 101 2.30 -6.93 -12.35
C VAL A 101 2.41 -7.89 -13.53
N TYR A 102 2.26 -9.18 -13.26
CA TYR A 102 2.04 -10.21 -14.26
C TYR A 102 0.58 -10.66 -14.15
N SER A 103 -0.20 -10.55 -15.23
CA SER A 103 -1.59 -10.95 -15.24
C SER A 103 -1.92 -11.68 -16.53
N THR A 104 -2.47 -12.89 -16.38
CA THR A 104 -3.10 -13.67 -17.46
C THR A 104 -4.58 -13.89 -17.20
N LEU A 105 -5.18 -13.08 -16.32
CA LEU A 105 -6.59 -13.19 -15.99
C LEU A 105 -7.43 -12.92 -17.24
N ASP A 106 -8.46 -13.75 -17.42
CA ASP A 106 -9.45 -13.59 -18.49
C ASP A 106 -10.24 -12.28 -18.33
N ASN A 107 -10.56 -11.92 -17.09
CA ASN A 107 -11.25 -10.69 -16.75
C ASN A 107 -10.72 -10.13 -15.42
N GLN A 108 -10.37 -8.84 -15.41
CA GLN A 108 -9.81 -8.21 -14.21
C GLN A 108 -10.84 -7.92 -13.10
N ILE A 109 -12.12 -7.85 -13.46
CA ILE A 109 -13.22 -7.52 -12.54
C ILE A 109 -13.86 -8.80 -12.00
N MET A 110 -14.10 -9.77 -12.87
CA MET A 110 -14.71 -11.07 -12.54
C MET A 110 -13.86 -12.21 -13.10
N PRO A 111 -12.71 -12.52 -12.47
CA PRO A 111 -11.78 -13.51 -12.98
C PRO A 111 -12.36 -14.91 -12.81
N ARG A 112 -12.32 -15.71 -13.87
CA ARG A 112 -12.73 -17.13 -13.85
C ARG A 112 -11.53 -18.06 -13.99
N GLU A 113 -10.52 -17.61 -14.73
CA GLU A 113 -9.35 -18.40 -15.06
C GLU A 113 -8.09 -17.52 -15.09
N GLY A 114 -6.96 -18.12 -14.71
CA GLY A 114 -5.64 -17.53 -14.88
C GLY A 114 -5.01 -17.05 -13.57
N LEU A 115 -3.90 -16.33 -13.72
CA LEU A 115 -3.01 -15.99 -12.62
C LEU A 115 -2.69 -14.49 -12.64
N MET A 116 -2.72 -13.87 -11.45
CA MET A 116 -2.20 -12.54 -11.21
C MET A 116 -1.12 -12.59 -10.14
N MET A 117 0.06 -12.07 -10.46
CA MET A 117 1.18 -11.90 -9.54
C MET A 117 1.56 -10.42 -9.47
N VAL A 118 1.72 -9.91 -8.26
CA VAL A 118 2.16 -8.55 -7.97
C VAL A 118 3.41 -8.63 -7.11
N SER A 119 4.54 -8.21 -7.67
CA SER A 119 5.79 -8.05 -6.94
C SER A 119 6.03 -6.57 -6.67
N SER A 120 6.37 -6.21 -5.44
CA SER A 120 6.66 -4.84 -5.06
C SER A 120 8.01 -4.73 -4.36
N TYR A 121 8.77 -3.71 -4.70
CA TYR A 121 9.99 -3.33 -4.03
C TYR A 121 9.94 -1.84 -3.69
N ASP A 122 10.01 -1.52 -2.40
CA ASP A 122 10.06 -0.16 -1.92
C ASP A 122 11.38 0.11 -1.22
N TYR A 123 11.97 1.25 -1.53
CA TYR A 123 13.13 1.77 -0.84
C TYR A 123 12.79 3.12 -0.22
N GLY A 124 12.68 3.14 1.12
CA GLY A 124 12.60 4.36 1.91
C GLY A 124 13.99 4.72 2.42
N GLY A 125 14.46 5.93 2.16
CA GLY A 125 15.80 6.32 2.64
C GLY A 125 16.43 7.54 1.98
N PHE A 126 15.78 8.12 0.97
CA PHE A 126 16.21 9.35 0.30
C PHE A 126 16.08 10.62 1.16
N GLY A 127 15.57 10.50 2.38
CA GLY A 127 15.38 11.59 3.32
C GLY A 127 14.30 11.25 4.34
N GLY A 128 14.21 12.07 5.39
CA GLY A 128 13.25 11.88 6.48
C GLY A 128 13.67 10.81 7.50
N ASP A 129 12.68 10.25 8.18
CA ASP A 129 12.82 9.46 9.40
C ASP A 129 12.78 7.94 9.16
N SER A 130 12.33 7.52 7.98
CA SER A 130 12.19 6.11 7.58
C SER A 130 13.35 5.66 6.69
N ARG A 131 13.98 4.54 7.05
CA ARG A 131 15.05 3.91 6.26
C ARG A 131 14.87 2.40 6.17
N TYR A 132 14.39 1.89 5.04
CA TYR A 132 14.07 0.48 4.85
C TYR A 132 14.12 0.05 3.39
N HIS A 133 14.29 -1.25 3.19
CA HIS A 133 13.91 -1.96 1.98
C HIS A 133 12.70 -2.83 2.30
N ARG A 134 11.66 -2.77 1.46
CA ARG A 134 10.44 -3.56 1.65
C ARG A 134 10.15 -4.33 0.38
N ILE A 135 10.00 -5.63 0.52
CA ILE A 135 9.68 -6.56 -0.56
C ILE A 135 8.31 -7.14 -0.27
N GLY A 136 7.41 -7.04 -1.24
CA GLY A 136 6.07 -7.61 -1.19
C GLY A 136 5.84 -8.52 -2.39
N PHE A 137 5.10 -9.59 -2.17
CA PHE A 137 4.64 -10.48 -3.23
C PHE A 137 3.20 -10.89 -2.92
N LYS A 138 2.29 -10.68 -3.87
CA LYS A 138 0.92 -11.17 -3.80
C LYS A 138 0.61 -11.97 -5.06
N SER A 139 -0.06 -13.10 -4.93
CA SER A 139 -0.46 -13.96 -6.04
C SER A 139 -1.91 -14.39 -5.87
N SER A 140 -2.68 -14.37 -6.96
CA SER A 140 -4.06 -14.86 -7.01
C SER A 140 -4.23 -15.76 -8.22
N LEU A 141 -4.60 -17.01 -7.98
CA LEU A 141 -4.91 -18.01 -9.01
C LEU A 141 -6.41 -18.27 -9.01
N PHE A 142 -7.00 -18.26 -10.20
CA PHE A 142 -8.40 -18.61 -10.44
C PHE A 142 -8.46 -19.77 -11.42
N HIS A 143 -9.36 -20.71 -11.15
CA HIS A 143 -9.57 -21.86 -12.02
C HIS A 143 -11.05 -22.21 -12.07
N LEU A 144 -11.58 -22.37 -13.28
CA LEU A 144 -12.96 -22.77 -13.50
C LEU A 144 -13.08 -24.28 -13.26
N LEU A 145 -13.79 -24.66 -12.20
CA LEU A 145 -13.95 -26.06 -11.79
C LEU A 145 -15.13 -26.74 -12.48
N SER A 146 -16.15 -25.96 -12.85
CA SER A 146 -17.33 -26.45 -13.58
C SER A 146 -18.00 -25.32 -14.34
N ASP A 147 -18.00 -25.44 -15.67
CA ASP A 147 -18.62 -24.48 -16.58
C ASP A 147 -20.15 -24.42 -16.39
N ASN A 148 -20.78 -25.60 -16.22
CA ASN A 148 -22.24 -25.70 -16.15
C ASN A 148 -22.82 -25.09 -14.87
N LEU A 149 -22.04 -25.08 -13.79
CA LEU A 149 -22.45 -24.58 -12.47
C LEU A 149 -21.80 -23.24 -12.12
N ASP A 150 -20.95 -22.69 -13.00
CA ASP A 150 -20.14 -21.47 -12.80
C ASP A 150 -19.35 -21.50 -11.47
N ILE A 151 -18.78 -22.67 -11.14
CA ILE A 151 -18.01 -22.86 -9.91
C ILE A 151 -16.55 -22.49 -10.17
N ILE A 152 -16.07 -21.47 -9.47
CA ILE A 152 -14.69 -20.97 -9.59
C ILE A 152 -13.94 -21.26 -8.29
N GLY A 153 -12.82 -21.97 -8.43
CA GLY A 153 -11.83 -22.10 -7.36
C GLY A 153 -10.90 -20.88 -7.36
N SER A 154 -10.54 -20.39 -6.17
CA SER A 154 -9.51 -19.35 -6.05
C SER A 154 -8.53 -19.65 -4.94
N LEU A 155 -7.27 -19.29 -5.17
CA LEU A 155 -6.19 -19.39 -4.20
C LEU A 155 -5.41 -18.07 -4.17
N LYS A 156 -5.26 -17.49 -2.98
CA LYS A 156 -4.51 -16.26 -2.77
C LYS A 156 -3.33 -16.52 -1.84
N LEU A 157 -2.18 -15.94 -2.18
CA LEU A 157 -0.96 -16.02 -1.40
C LEU A 157 -0.35 -14.62 -1.26
N GLY A 158 0.10 -14.29 -0.06
CA GLY A 158 0.79 -13.04 0.25
C GLY A 158 2.06 -13.29 1.04
N TYR A 159 3.14 -12.60 0.68
CA TYR A 159 4.42 -12.59 1.37
C TYR A 159 4.93 -11.16 1.48
N GLY A 160 5.49 -10.81 2.63
CA GLY A 160 6.06 -9.50 2.88
C GLY A 160 7.31 -9.61 3.75
N TYR A 161 8.37 -8.93 3.35
CA TYR A 161 9.61 -8.85 4.10
C TYR A 161 10.14 -7.42 4.12
N ILE A 162 10.56 -6.95 5.29
CA ILE A 162 11.09 -5.60 5.47
C ILE A 162 12.44 -5.66 6.17
N ILE A 163 13.41 -4.98 5.57
CA ILE A 163 14.79 -4.92 6.03
C ILE A 163 15.07 -3.46 6.40
N PRO A 164 15.18 -3.12 7.68
CA PRO A 164 15.58 -1.78 8.07
C PRO A 164 17.06 -1.56 7.72
N THR A 165 17.37 -0.41 7.12
CA THR A 165 18.77 -0.06 6.78
C THR A 165 19.49 0.55 7.99
N ASN A 166 18.75 0.99 9.01
CA ASN A 166 19.28 1.47 10.29
C ASN A 166 18.85 0.53 11.44
N LYS A 167 19.19 0.90 12.68
CA LYS A 167 18.86 0.10 13.88
C LYS A 167 17.37 0.11 14.26
N TYR A 168 16.53 0.95 13.64
CA TYR A 168 15.15 1.18 14.09
C TYR A 168 14.18 1.28 12.92
N LEU A 169 13.33 0.25 12.75
CA LEU A 169 12.19 0.30 11.87
C LEU A 169 11.05 1.06 12.56
N GLN A 170 10.48 2.06 11.88
CA GLN A 170 9.30 2.75 12.40
C GLN A 170 8.09 1.81 12.36
N ILE A 171 7.24 1.88 13.39
CA ILE A 171 6.09 0.95 13.52
C ILE A 171 5.09 1.14 12.37
N PHE A 172 4.96 2.36 11.86
CA PHE A 172 4.11 2.70 10.72
C PHE A 172 4.70 2.32 9.35
N ASP A 173 5.93 1.77 9.31
CA ASP A 173 6.55 1.24 8.09
C ASP A 173 6.30 -0.26 7.90
N GLN A 174 5.80 -0.94 8.94
CA GLN A 174 5.51 -2.37 8.92
C GLN A 174 4.32 -2.69 8.00
N PHE A 175 4.26 -3.95 7.56
CA PHE A 175 3.06 -4.46 6.92
C PHE A 175 1.93 -4.58 7.93
N SER A 176 0.76 -4.10 7.54
CA SER A 176 -0.50 -4.39 8.23
C SER A 176 -1.25 -5.45 7.45
N ILE A 177 -1.82 -6.41 8.16
CA ILE A 177 -2.77 -7.38 7.61
C ILE A 177 -4.15 -6.88 8.02
N ASP A 178 -5.06 -6.81 7.06
CA ASP A 178 -6.44 -6.37 7.25
C ASP A 178 -7.44 -7.49 6.93
N THR A 179 -8.73 -7.30 7.22
CA THR A 179 -9.76 -8.32 6.92
C THR A 179 -9.84 -8.66 5.42
N ASP A 180 -9.45 -7.71 4.55
CA ASP A 180 -9.38 -7.93 3.10
C ASP A 180 -8.25 -8.89 2.69
N ASP A 181 -7.14 -8.90 3.44
CA ASP A 181 -6.05 -9.85 3.24
C ASP A 181 -6.38 -11.21 3.89
N LEU A 182 -7.03 -11.20 5.07
CA LEU A 182 -7.34 -12.39 5.83
C LEU A 182 -8.69 -12.28 6.55
N ARG A 183 -9.71 -12.91 5.96
CA ARG A 183 -11.08 -12.88 6.48
C ARG A 183 -11.21 -13.65 7.81
N GLY A 184 -12.16 -13.22 8.63
CA GLY A 184 -12.47 -13.86 9.92
C GLY A 184 -11.74 -13.24 11.12
N PHE A 185 -10.95 -12.19 10.89
CA PHE A 185 -10.31 -11.39 11.93
C PHE A 185 -10.98 -10.01 11.98
N ALA A 186 -10.87 -9.33 13.12
CA ALA A 186 -11.35 -7.95 13.25
C ALA A 186 -10.27 -6.98 12.80
N ASP A 187 -10.67 -5.91 12.11
CA ASP A 187 -9.78 -4.82 11.73
C ASP A 187 -9.24 -4.09 12.97
N LYS A 188 -8.02 -3.55 12.83
CA LYS A 188 -7.29 -2.92 13.94
C LYS A 188 -7.67 -1.46 14.17
#